data_AF-A0A3C0FAG8-F1
#
_entry.id   AF-A0A3C0FAG8-F1
#
_cell.length_a   1.000
_cell.length_b   1.000
_cell.length_c   1.000
_cell.angle_alpha   90.00
_cell.angle_beta   90.00
_cell.angle_gamma   90.00
#
_symmetry.space_group_name_H-M   'P 1'
#
loop_
_entity.id
_entity.type
_entity.pdbx_description
1 polymer ?
#
loop_
_entity_poly.entity_id
_entity_poly.type
_entity_poly.pdbx_seq_one_letter_code
_entity_poly.pdbx_strand_id
1 'polypeptide(L)'
;QAWEESADAQGIDLVLDRFLFAAMAGQATNLGPLIQEFTAALADLANLKVLLRCARLGKDRAFLREALVPGGAIPVPKWLELGQVAPDRLSSALAAPYAGMLQSAGGDPGTVERLGDNYLTALLRKARYVAMGREPVLALLWAKEGDIRNLRIVVSGRLNGMPESAVRERLRDCYA
;
A
#
# COMPACT_ATOMS: atom_id res chain seq x y z
N GLN A 1 -32.12 8.10 1.58
CA GLN A 1 -32.99 8.22 0.40
C GLN A 1 -32.22 8.27 -0.93
N ALA A 2 -30.96 8.73 -1.01
CA ALA A 2 -30.20 8.74 -2.28
C ALA A 2 -29.34 7.48 -2.56
N TRP A 3 -29.25 6.51 -1.64
CA TRP A 3 -28.33 5.37 -1.73
C TRP A 3 -28.92 4.09 -2.36
N GLU A 4 -30.25 3.97 -2.36
CA GLU A 4 -30.91 2.79 -2.96
C GLU A 4 -30.91 2.82 -4.50
N GLU A 5 -30.60 3.97 -5.10
CA GLU A 5 -30.74 4.17 -6.55
C GLU A 5 -29.40 4.23 -7.33
N SER A 6 -28.25 4.46 -6.69
CA SER A 6 -26.96 4.59 -7.40
C SER A 6 -26.05 3.36 -7.32
N ALA A 7 -26.19 2.49 -6.32
CA ALA A 7 -25.38 1.28 -6.11
C ALA A 7 -23.87 1.46 -6.38
N ASP A 8 -23.32 2.65 -6.10
CA ASP A 8 -21.91 2.94 -6.33
C ASP A 8 -21.06 2.35 -5.20
N ALA A 9 -20.81 1.04 -5.30
CA ALA A 9 -19.96 0.28 -4.38
C ALA A 9 -18.57 0.91 -4.27
N GLN A 10 -18.06 1.53 -5.34
CA GLN A 10 -16.75 2.17 -5.34
C GLN A 10 -16.75 3.40 -4.43
N GLY A 11 -17.80 4.22 -4.46
CA GLY A 11 -17.94 5.37 -3.57
C GLY A 11 -17.95 4.98 -2.09
N ILE A 12 -18.59 3.86 -1.73
CA ILE A 12 -18.61 3.34 -0.35
C ILE A 12 -17.21 2.94 0.10
N ASP A 13 -16.48 2.18 -0.72
CA ASP A 13 -15.12 1.74 -0.41
C ASP A 13 -14.19 2.94 -0.15
N LEU A 14 -14.24 3.97 -1.01
CA LEU A 14 -13.40 5.17 -0.84
C LEU A 14 -13.69 5.91 0.47
N VAL A 15 -14.96 5.98 0.87
CA VAL A 15 -15.36 6.60 2.14
C VAL A 15 -14.86 5.78 3.32
N LEU A 16 -15.06 4.46 3.28
CA LEU A 16 -14.62 3.55 4.33
C LEU A 16 -13.09 3.58 4.52
N ASP A 17 -12.33 3.53 3.42
CA ASP A 17 -10.87 3.60 3.46
C ASP A 17 -10.40 4.90 4.14
N ARG A 18 -10.98 6.05 3.77
CA ARG A 18 -10.62 7.33 4.39
C ARG A 18 -10.88 7.34 5.89
N PHE A 19 -12.01 6.84 6.36
CA PHE A 19 -12.31 6.75 7.79
C PHE A 19 -11.39 5.75 8.51
N LEU A 20 -11.12 4.60 7.88
CA LEU A 20 -10.22 3.58 8.41
C LEU A 20 -8.81 4.14 8.62
N PHE A 21 -8.22 4.74 7.60
CA PHE A 21 -6.87 5.30 7.69
C PHE A 21 -6.78 6.49 8.67
N ALA A 22 -7.83 7.32 8.76
CA ALA A 22 -7.89 8.37 9.78
C ALA A 22 -7.90 7.79 11.21
N ALA A 23 -8.70 6.76 11.45
CA ALA A 23 -8.77 6.08 12.74
C ALA A 23 -7.44 5.39 13.09
N MET A 24 -6.84 4.68 12.12
CA MET A 24 -5.53 4.04 12.29
C MET A 24 -4.46 5.05 12.67
N ALA A 25 -4.39 6.18 11.97
CA ALA A 25 -3.42 7.24 12.27
C ALA A 25 -3.60 7.81 13.68
N GLY A 26 -4.85 8.09 14.09
CA GLY A 26 -5.14 8.58 15.43
C GLY A 26 -4.77 7.59 16.54
N GLN A 27 -5.03 6.30 16.32
CA GLN A 27 -4.70 5.24 17.28
C GLN A 27 -3.20 4.94 17.33
N ALA A 28 -2.51 4.95 16.19
CA ALA A 28 -1.10 4.58 16.09
C ALA A 28 -0.19 5.42 16.99
N THR A 29 -0.52 6.70 17.18
CA THR A 29 0.17 7.62 18.12
C THR A 29 0.29 7.05 19.54
N ASN A 30 -0.69 6.26 19.99
CA ASN A 30 -0.70 5.66 21.33
C ASN A 30 -0.11 4.25 21.37
N LEU A 31 0.24 3.68 20.21
CA LEU A 31 0.69 2.29 20.09
C LEU A 31 2.20 2.15 19.96
N GLY A 32 2.92 3.23 19.65
CA GLY A 32 4.38 3.29 19.64
C GLY A 32 4.97 3.68 18.28
N PRO A 33 6.25 4.06 18.24
CA PRO A 33 6.88 4.65 17.06
C PRO A 33 6.92 3.71 15.85
N LEU A 34 7.14 2.41 16.07
CA LEU A 34 7.17 1.44 14.96
C LEU A 34 5.79 1.26 14.33
N ILE A 35 4.73 1.20 15.14
CA ILE A 35 3.35 1.09 14.64
C ILE A 35 2.95 2.37 13.92
N GLN A 36 3.35 3.54 14.45
CA GLN A 36 3.16 4.82 13.77
C GLN A 36 3.87 4.87 12.41
N GLU A 37 5.15 4.51 12.35
CA GLU A 37 5.92 4.42 11.09
C GLU A 37 5.25 3.46 10.10
N PHE A 38 4.79 2.29 10.58
CA PHE A 38 4.12 1.28 9.76
C PHE A 38 2.78 1.79 9.19
N THR A 39 1.92 2.38 10.02
CA THR A 39 0.62 2.90 9.57
C THR A 39 0.77 4.06 8.59
N ALA A 40 1.76 4.94 8.79
CA ALA A 40 2.07 6.03 7.87
C ALA A 40 2.57 5.49 6.51
N ALA A 41 3.48 4.52 6.54
CA ALA A 41 3.95 3.83 5.34
C ALA A 41 2.81 3.12 4.58
N LEU A 42 1.88 2.50 5.32
CA LEU A 42 0.71 1.84 4.72
C LEU A 42 -0.18 2.84 3.97
N ALA A 43 -0.43 4.01 4.56
CA ALA A 43 -1.22 5.07 3.95
C ALA A 43 -0.52 5.67 2.71
N ASP A 44 0.77 5.94 2.79
CA ASP A 44 1.55 6.45 1.66
C ASP A 44 1.57 5.44 0.49
N LEU A 45 1.72 4.15 0.77
CA LEU A 45 1.67 3.10 -0.24
C LEU A 45 0.27 2.95 -0.85
N ALA A 46 -0.79 3.11 -0.05
CA ALA A 46 -2.16 3.13 -0.57
C ALA A 46 -2.35 4.32 -1.54
N ASN A 47 -1.91 5.52 -1.15
CA ASN A 47 -1.98 6.71 -1.98
C ASN A 47 -1.13 6.61 -3.24
N LEU A 48 0.06 6.00 -3.17
CA LEU A 48 0.90 5.74 -4.33
C LEU A 48 0.20 4.85 -5.35
N LYS A 49 -0.48 3.78 -4.90
CA LYS A 49 -1.26 2.91 -5.79
C LYS A 49 -2.44 3.64 -6.41
N VAL A 50 -3.16 4.46 -5.63
CA VAL A 50 -4.25 5.30 -6.14
C VAL A 50 -3.74 6.25 -7.22
N LEU A 51 -2.60 6.92 -6.98
CA LEU A 51 -1.96 7.82 -7.93
C LEU A 51 -1.60 7.12 -9.25
N LEU A 52 -0.92 5.98 -9.18
CA LEU A 52 -0.55 5.18 -10.35
C LEU A 52 -1.78 4.69 -11.13
N ARG A 53 -2.83 4.26 -10.40
CA ARG A 53 -4.10 3.84 -11.01
C ARG A 53 -4.79 5.00 -11.72
N CYS A 54 -4.80 6.20 -11.13
CA CYS A 54 -5.38 7.39 -11.76
C CYS A 54 -4.63 7.76 -13.04
N ALA A 55 -3.29 7.77 -12.99
CA ALA A 55 -2.45 8.04 -14.14
C ALA A 55 -2.68 7.04 -15.28
N ARG A 56 -2.81 5.75 -14.97
CA ARG A 56 -3.02 4.69 -15.98
C ARG A 56 -4.42 4.69 -16.58
N LEU A 57 -5.45 5.00 -15.77
CA LEU A 57 -6.86 4.96 -16.21
C LEU A 57 -7.37 6.31 -16.72
N GLY A 58 -6.54 7.35 -16.74
CA GLY A 58 -6.96 8.70 -17.13
C GLY A 58 -8.05 9.27 -16.21
N LYS A 59 -8.07 8.87 -14.94
CA LYS A 59 -9.05 9.39 -13.97
C LYS A 59 -8.71 10.83 -13.62
N ASP A 60 -9.74 11.62 -13.38
CA ASP A 60 -9.59 13.05 -13.13
C ASP A 60 -9.13 13.36 -11.71
N ARG A 61 -8.80 14.64 -11.50
CA ARG A 61 -8.35 15.15 -10.21
C ARG A 61 -9.41 15.05 -9.11
N ALA A 62 -10.70 15.02 -9.47
CA ALA A 62 -11.78 14.88 -8.51
C ALA A 62 -11.76 13.48 -7.90
N PHE A 63 -11.66 12.45 -8.74
CA PHE A 63 -11.52 11.07 -8.30
C PHE A 63 -10.27 10.86 -7.43
N LEU A 64 -9.12 11.40 -7.84
CA LEU A 64 -7.90 11.30 -7.03
C LEU A 64 -8.12 11.89 -5.63
N ARG A 65 -8.76 13.06 -5.52
CA ARG A 65 -9.05 13.69 -4.23
C ARG A 65 -9.93 12.81 -3.34
N GLU A 66 -10.92 12.16 -3.92
CA GLU A 66 -11.83 11.27 -3.19
C GLU A 66 -11.18 9.96 -2.79
N ALA A 67 -10.23 9.47 -3.58
CA ALA A 67 -9.57 8.19 -3.34
C ALA A 67 -8.34 8.25 -2.43
N LEU A 68 -7.77 9.44 -2.20
CA LEU A 68 -6.65 9.61 -1.29
C LEU A 68 -7.06 9.43 0.18
N VAL A 69 -6.23 8.73 0.93
CA VAL A 69 -6.40 8.45 2.36
C VAL A 69 -5.46 9.29 3.22
N PRO A 70 -5.87 9.71 4.42
CA PRO A 70 -5.02 10.47 5.34
C PRO A 70 -4.05 9.57 6.12
N GLY A 71 -3.24 10.17 7.00
CA GLY A 71 -2.43 9.43 7.97
C GLY A 71 -1.05 8.99 7.50
N GLY A 72 -0.71 9.24 6.23
CA GLY A 72 0.63 9.01 5.67
C GLY A 72 1.68 10.04 6.13
N ALA A 73 2.96 9.72 5.90
CA ALA A 73 4.04 10.69 6.12
C ALA A 73 4.01 11.79 5.05
N ILE A 74 3.48 11.49 3.86
CA ILE A 74 3.26 12.47 2.79
C ILE A 74 1.82 13.01 2.91
N PRO A 75 1.64 14.32 3.14
CA PRO A 75 0.30 14.91 3.26
C PRO A 75 -0.53 14.76 1.98
N VAL A 76 -1.85 14.59 2.12
CA VAL A 76 -2.81 14.49 1.00
C VAL A 76 -2.65 15.63 -0.04
N PRO A 77 -2.44 16.91 0.33
CA PRO A 77 -2.19 17.97 -0.64
C PRO A 77 -0.98 17.68 -1.54
N LYS A 78 0.07 17.05 -1.01
CA LYS A 78 1.26 16.71 -1.79
C LYS A 78 0.97 15.60 -2.81
N TRP A 79 0.15 14.62 -2.46
CA TRP A 79 -0.32 13.60 -3.41
C TRP A 79 -1.15 14.20 -4.55
N LEU A 80 -1.97 15.21 -4.25
CA LEU A 80 -2.71 15.95 -5.28
C LEU A 80 -1.80 16.77 -6.21
N GLU A 81 -0.68 17.31 -5.71
CA GLU A 81 0.35 17.92 -6.56
C GLU A 81 0.99 16.89 -7.48
N LEU A 82 1.36 15.72 -6.93
CA LEU A 82 1.96 14.62 -7.68
C LEU A 82 1.03 14.09 -8.78
N GLY A 83 -0.28 14.13 -8.58
CA GLY A 83 -1.28 13.81 -9.61
C GLY A 83 -1.23 14.68 -10.88
N GLN A 84 -0.50 15.80 -10.85
CA GLN A 84 -0.30 16.68 -12.01
C GLN A 84 1.06 16.44 -12.70
N VAL A 85 1.94 15.64 -12.09
CA VAL A 85 3.25 15.30 -12.64
C VAL A 85 3.10 14.18 -13.66
N ALA A 86 3.81 14.29 -14.79
CA ALA A 86 3.82 13.23 -15.80
C ALA A 86 4.34 11.91 -15.21
N PRO A 87 3.76 10.74 -15.59
CA PRO A 87 4.13 9.44 -15.01
C PRO A 87 5.64 9.17 -14.99
N ASP A 88 6.34 9.48 -16.08
CA ASP A 88 7.79 9.25 -16.23
C ASP A 88 8.66 10.10 -15.29
N ARG A 89 8.07 11.14 -14.67
CA ARG A 89 8.76 12.03 -13.72
C ARG A 89 8.37 11.77 -12.27
N LEU A 90 7.42 10.88 -12.00
CA LEU A 90 6.91 10.63 -10.65
C LEU A 90 8.00 10.14 -9.70
N SER A 91 8.91 9.28 -10.16
CA SER A 91 10.01 8.78 -9.33
C SER A 91 10.94 9.89 -8.85
N SER A 92 11.14 10.94 -9.66
CA SER A 92 12.00 12.08 -9.30
C SER A 92 11.30 13.08 -8.37
N ALA A 93 9.97 13.05 -8.30
CA ALA A 93 9.16 13.96 -7.50
C ALA A 93 8.87 13.42 -6.08
N LEU A 94 9.19 12.16 -5.82
CA LEU A 94 9.03 11.49 -4.54
C LEU A 94 10.37 11.37 -3.79
N ALA A 95 10.29 11.25 -2.47
CA ALA A 95 11.45 10.91 -1.65
C ALA A 95 11.64 9.38 -1.56
N ALA A 96 12.81 8.95 -1.08
CA ALA A 96 13.02 7.56 -0.68
C ALA A 96 12.06 7.20 0.49
N PRO A 97 11.54 5.97 0.55
CA PRO A 97 11.84 4.83 -0.34
C PRO A 97 10.98 4.80 -1.62
N TYR A 98 9.92 5.59 -1.72
CA TYR A 98 8.92 5.51 -2.81
C TYR A 98 9.51 5.81 -4.19
N ALA A 99 10.45 6.76 -4.28
CA ALA A 99 11.18 7.05 -5.52
C ALA A 99 11.90 5.82 -6.09
N GLY A 100 12.69 5.14 -5.24
CA GLY A 100 13.45 3.94 -5.64
C GLY A 100 12.53 2.77 -6.00
N MET A 101 11.37 2.68 -5.33
CA MET A 101 10.34 1.68 -5.63
C MET A 101 9.76 1.87 -7.04
N LEU A 102 9.41 3.10 -7.41
CA LEU A 102 8.92 3.41 -8.76
C LEU A 102 9.98 3.15 -9.84
N GLN A 103 11.24 3.53 -9.59
CA GLN A 103 12.34 3.26 -10.51
C GLN A 103 12.54 1.76 -10.73
N SER A 104 12.55 0.99 -9.63
CA SER A 104 12.74 -0.47 -9.68
C SER A 104 11.58 -1.18 -10.36
N ALA A 105 10.36 -0.66 -10.23
CA ALA A 105 9.17 -1.25 -10.84
C ALA A 105 9.01 -0.92 -12.32
N GLY A 106 9.71 0.10 -12.85
CA GLY A 106 9.56 0.50 -14.25
C GLY A 106 8.11 0.84 -14.66
N GLY A 107 7.29 1.29 -13.70
CA GLY A 107 5.87 1.57 -13.90
C GLY A 107 4.93 0.37 -13.81
N ASP A 108 5.41 -0.86 -13.56
CA ASP A 108 4.54 -2.03 -13.35
C ASP A 108 3.85 -1.97 -11.97
N PRO A 109 2.51 -1.83 -11.91
CA PRO A 109 1.80 -1.71 -10.64
C PRO A 109 1.93 -2.94 -9.74
N GLY A 110 2.02 -4.14 -10.33
CA GLY A 110 2.19 -5.38 -9.57
C GLY A 110 3.54 -5.42 -8.85
N THR A 111 4.59 -4.92 -9.49
CA THR A 111 5.92 -4.79 -8.90
C THR A 111 5.96 -3.72 -7.83
N VAL A 112 5.29 -2.57 -8.02
CA VAL A 112 5.16 -1.55 -6.96
C VAL A 112 4.45 -2.13 -5.73
N GLU A 113 3.36 -2.88 -5.92
CA GLU A 113 2.66 -3.55 -4.82
C GLU A 113 3.56 -4.52 -4.07
N ARG A 114 4.29 -5.38 -4.80
CA ARG A 114 5.22 -6.34 -4.20
C ARG A 114 6.34 -5.65 -3.43
N LEU A 115 6.95 -4.61 -3.99
CA LEU A 115 8.03 -3.86 -3.33
C LEU A 115 7.49 -3.08 -2.12
N GLY A 116 6.25 -2.58 -2.17
CA GLY A 116 5.54 -1.97 -1.04
C GLY A 116 5.35 -2.94 0.11
N ASP A 117 4.83 -4.13 -0.17
CA ASP A 117 4.68 -5.19 0.82
C ASP A 117 6.05 -5.60 1.42
N ASN A 118 7.09 -5.73 0.58
CA ASN A 118 8.45 -6.05 1.04
C ASN A 118 9.03 -4.95 1.94
N TYR A 119 8.79 -3.67 1.61
CA TYR A 119 9.20 -2.55 2.46
C TYR A 119 8.52 -2.60 3.83
N LEU A 120 7.22 -2.86 3.88
CA LEU A 120 6.46 -3.02 5.13
C LEU A 120 6.95 -4.22 5.95
N THR A 121 7.25 -5.35 5.28
CA THR A 121 7.87 -6.51 5.93
C THR A 121 9.22 -6.16 6.54
N ALA A 122 10.09 -5.48 5.79
CA ALA A 122 11.40 -5.05 6.27
C ALA A 122 11.29 -4.07 7.46
N LEU A 123 10.29 -3.19 7.45
CA LEU A 123 9.99 -2.30 8.55
C LEU A 123 9.59 -3.09 9.81
N LEU A 124 8.67 -4.04 9.69
CA LEU A 124 8.21 -4.86 10.82
C LEU A 124 9.27 -5.82 11.34
N ARG A 125 10.28 -6.21 10.55
CA ARG A 125 11.41 -7.01 11.07
C ARG A 125 12.15 -6.31 12.21
N LYS A 126 12.07 -4.97 12.33
CA LYS A 126 12.59 -4.24 13.51
C LYS A 126 11.92 -4.69 14.82
N ALA A 127 10.68 -5.19 14.77
CA ALA A 127 9.94 -5.69 15.93
C ALA A 127 10.60 -6.91 16.60
N ARG A 128 11.49 -7.64 15.89
CA ARG A 128 12.23 -8.79 16.47
C ARG A 128 13.11 -8.42 17.66
N TYR A 129 13.46 -7.14 17.79
CA TYR A 129 14.28 -6.62 18.87
C TYR A 129 13.46 -6.12 20.07
N VAL A 130 12.12 -6.18 19.97
CA VAL A 130 11.20 -5.79 21.04
C VAL A 130 10.79 -7.06 21.80
N ALA A 131 11.32 -7.24 23.01
CA ALA A 131 11.10 -8.45 23.80
C ALA A 131 9.66 -8.59 24.34
N MET A 132 9.03 -7.47 24.69
CA MET A 132 7.65 -7.39 25.21
C MET A 132 7.02 -6.14 24.60
N GLY A 133 5.92 -6.30 23.86
CA GLY A 133 5.30 -5.16 23.16
C GLY A 133 4.14 -5.56 22.27
N ARG A 134 3.54 -4.55 21.63
CA ARG A 134 2.43 -4.70 20.67
C ARG A 134 2.96 -5.02 19.27
N GLU A 135 4.20 -4.61 19.02
CA GLU A 135 4.94 -4.71 17.77
C GLU A 135 5.15 -6.17 17.34
N PRO A 136 5.57 -7.11 18.22
CA PRO A 136 5.71 -8.51 17.82
C PRO A 136 4.36 -9.14 17.41
N VAL A 137 3.25 -8.72 18.00
CA VAL A 137 1.90 -9.20 17.65
C VAL A 137 1.52 -8.72 16.25
N LEU A 138 1.71 -7.42 15.96
CA LEU A 138 1.48 -6.87 14.61
C LEU A 138 2.37 -7.55 13.57
N ALA A 139 3.65 -7.74 13.88
CA ALA A 139 4.61 -8.40 13.00
C ALA A 139 4.22 -9.85 12.69
N LEU A 140 3.75 -10.60 13.71
CA LEU A 140 3.25 -11.95 13.53
C LEU A 140 2.00 -11.99 12.63
N LEU A 141 1.05 -11.08 12.83
CA LEU A 141 -0.15 -11.00 12.01
C LEU A 141 0.19 -10.70 10.55
N TRP A 142 1.04 -9.69 10.33
CA TRP A 142 1.53 -9.34 8.99
C TRP A 142 2.25 -10.50 8.31
N ALA A 143 3.11 -11.22 9.05
CA ALA A 143 3.80 -12.40 8.54
C ALA A 143 2.81 -13.48 8.07
N LYS A 144 1.77 -13.76 8.87
CA LYS A 144 0.75 -14.76 8.52
C LYS A 144 -0.08 -14.35 7.30
N GLU A 145 -0.46 -13.08 7.19
CA GLU A 145 -1.12 -12.58 5.98
C GLU A 145 -0.22 -12.68 4.75
N GLY A 146 1.07 -12.38 4.89
CA GLY A 146 2.07 -12.53 3.84
C GLY A 146 2.21 -13.98 3.37
N ASP A 147 2.33 -14.93 4.30
CA ASP A 147 2.40 -16.37 4.01
C ASP A 147 1.15 -16.84 3.23
N ILE A 148 -0.04 -16.46 3.69
CA ILE A 148 -1.31 -16.81 3.02
C ILE A 148 -1.35 -16.22 1.61
N ARG A 149 -0.90 -14.96 1.42
CA ARG A 149 -0.85 -14.30 0.12
C ARG A 149 0.10 -15.02 -0.84
N ASN A 150 1.30 -15.37 -0.37
CA ASN A 150 2.28 -16.13 -1.14
C ASN A 150 1.75 -17.53 -1.52
N LEU A 151 1.13 -18.25 -0.59
CA LEU A 151 0.49 -19.54 -0.87
C LEU A 151 -0.59 -19.41 -1.94
N ARG A 152 -1.43 -18.37 -1.87
CA ARG A 152 -2.46 -18.10 -2.89
C ARG A 152 -1.85 -17.85 -4.26
N ILE A 153 -0.73 -17.12 -4.33
CA ILE A 153 -0.01 -16.85 -5.59
C ILE A 153 0.55 -18.15 -6.17
N VAL A 154 1.16 -19.00 -5.35
CA VAL A 154 1.67 -20.30 -5.79
C VAL A 154 0.53 -21.17 -6.31
N VAL A 155 -0.54 -21.35 -5.54
CA VAL A 155 -1.69 -22.19 -5.92
C VAL A 155 -2.35 -21.67 -7.20
N SER A 156 -2.66 -20.37 -7.26
CA SER A 156 -3.24 -19.75 -8.45
C SER A 156 -2.31 -19.87 -9.66
N GLY A 157 -1.01 -19.65 -9.49
CA GLY A 157 -0.02 -19.80 -10.55
C GLY A 157 0.04 -21.21 -11.12
N ARG A 158 -0.02 -22.24 -10.25
CA ARG A 158 -0.05 -23.64 -10.69
C ARG A 158 -1.34 -23.98 -11.42
N LEU A 159 -2.50 -23.55 -10.91
CA LEU A 159 -3.81 -23.79 -11.53
C LEU A 159 -3.91 -23.15 -12.93
N ASN A 160 -3.27 -21.99 -13.13
CA ASN A 160 -3.25 -21.28 -14.40
C ASN A 160 -2.06 -21.66 -15.31
N GLY A 161 -1.27 -22.69 -14.96
CA GLY A 161 -0.14 -23.14 -15.77
C GLY A 161 0.97 -22.10 -15.95
N MET A 162 1.12 -21.17 -15.01
CA MET A 162 2.14 -20.13 -15.09
C MET A 162 3.55 -20.73 -14.95
N PRO A 163 4.55 -20.23 -15.71
CA PRO A 163 5.95 -20.62 -15.53
C PRO A 163 6.42 -20.35 -14.09
N GLU A 164 7.27 -21.22 -13.56
CA GLU A 164 7.78 -21.08 -12.18
C GLU A 164 8.46 -19.72 -11.95
N SER A 165 9.24 -19.25 -12.94
CA SER A 165 9.89 -17.94 -12.90
C SER A 165 8.88 -16.79 -12.72
N ALA A 166 7.77 -16.84 -13.45
CA ALA A 166 6.70 -15.84 -13.38
C ALA A 166 5.91 -15.88 -12.06
N VAL A 167 5.78 -17.06 -11.44
CA VAL A 167 5.21 -17.19 -10.09
C VAL A 167 6.17 -16.62 -9.06
N ARG A 168 7.46 -16.99 -9.15
CA ARG A 168 8.52 -16.55 -8.23
C ARG A 168 8.68 -15.04 -8.21
N GLU A 169 8.59 -14.38 -9.37
CA GLU A 169 8.66 -12.92 -9.49
C GLU A 169 7.53 -12.19 -8.74
N ARG A 170 6.38 -12.85 -8.54
CA ARG A 170 5.22 -12.29 -7.82
C ARG A 170 5.24 -12.54 -6.31
N LEU A 171 6.14 -13.40 -5.83
CA LEU A 171 6.24 -13.72 -4.41
C LEU A 171 6.81 -12.52 -3.64
N ARG A 172 6.25 -12.28 -2.46
CA ARG A 172 6.73 -11.27 -1.51
C ARG A 172 7.72 -11.90 -0.55
N ASP A 173 8.56 -11.07 0.06
CA ASP A 173 9.51 -11.49 1.08
C ASP A 173 8.74 -12.07 2.27
N CYS A 174 9.15 -13.25 2.72
CA CYS A 174 8.67 -13.81 3.97
C CYS A 174 9.22 -12.99 5.14
N TYR A 175 8.45 -12.88 6.22
CA TYR A 175 8.90 -12.16 7.41
C TYR A 175 10.14 -12.79 8.05
N ALA A 176 10.14 -14.12 8.15
CA ALA A 176 11.17 -14.94 8.80
C ALA A 176 12.52 -14.93 8.07
#